data_AF-A0ABD2MSM9-F1
#
_entry.id   AF-A0ABD2MSM9-F1
#
_cell.length_a   1.000
_cell.length_b   1.000
_cell.length_c   1.000
_cell.angle_alpha   90.00
_cell.angle_beta   90.00
_cell.angle_gamma   90.00
#
_symmetry.space_group_name_H-M   'P 1'
#
loop_
_entity.id
_entity.type
_entity.pdbx_description
1 polymer ?
#
loop_
_entity_poly.entity_id
_entity_poly.type
_entity_poly.pdbx_seq_one_letter_code
_entity_poly.pdbx_strand_id
1 'polypeptide(L)'
;MEAALEAIRNGIEMNTVAKNISISESKIRDRLKLGENYDPPISRKTTFIKEKENEMVSYISQMVKKFYKITQQQLQKLASDFAVAKNIKNIFASEKRMARKCWLYSFLKTLKGVLSQLAETRFWYSINPK
;
A
#
# COMPACT_ATOMS: atom_id res chain seq x y z
N MET A 1 7.58 9.73 -21.61
CA MET A 1 6.84 8.51 -22.02
C MET A 1 5.79 8.86 -23.06
N GLU A 2 4.99 9.90 -22.83
CA GLU A 2 4.12 10.56 -23.81
C GLU A 2 4.86 10.92 -25.13
N ALA A 3 5.96 11.67 -25.04
CA ALA A 3 6.81 12.00 -26.19
C ALA A 3 7.32 10.79 -27.00
N ALA A 4 7.48 9.62 -26.36
CA ALA A 4 7.88 8.39 -27.04
C ALA A 4 6.74 7.79 -27.87
N LEU A 5 5.51 7.90 -27.38
CA LEU A 5 4.31 7.38 -28.06
C LEU A 5 3.90 8.28 -29.22
N GLU A 6 4.02 9.60 -29.06
CA GLU A 6 3.80 10.56 -30.15
C GLU A 6 4.80 10.35 -31.29
N ALA A 7 6.09 10.14 -30.99
CA ALA A 7 7.10 9.83 -31.99
C ALA A 7 6.75 8.58 -32.83
N ILE A 8 6.17 7.56 -32.19
CA ILE A 8 5.73 6.33 -32.86
C ILE A 8 4.45 6.56 -33.67
N ARG A 9 3.51 7.36 -33.16
CA ARG A 9 2.31 7.79 -33.91
C ARG A 9 2.68 8.61 -35.14
N ASN A 10 3.77 9.38 -35.07
CA ASN A 10 4.33 10.16 -36.18
C ASN A 10 5.16 9.33 -37.18
N GLY A 11 5.24 8.00 -37.01
CA GLY A 11 5.86 7.08 -37.97
C GLY A 11 7.33 6.75 -37.71
N ILE A 12 7.90 7.14 -36.56
CA ILE A 12 9.28 6.78 -36.20
C ILE A 12 9.34 5.33 -35.71
N GLU A 13 10.32 4.57 -36.19
CA GLU A 13 10.53 3.19 -35.75
C GLU A 13 10.80 3.06 -34.25
N MET A 14 10.14 2.08 -33.64
CA MET A 14 10.12 1.83 -32.20
C MET A 14 11.54 1.61 -31.61
N ASN A 15 12.42 0.97 -32.37
CA ASN A 15 13.81 0.70 -31.98
C ASN A 15 14.64 2.01 -31.92
N THR A 16 14.39 2.93 -32.85
CA THR A 16 15.02 4.25 -32.88
C THR A 16 14.56 5.09 -31.69
N VAL A 17 13.27 5.07 -31.38
CA VAL A 17 12.70 5.75 -30.20
C VAL A 17 13.26 5.16 -28.90
N ALA A 18 13.37 3.83 -28.81
CA ALA A 18 13.94 3.13 -27.66
C ALA A 18 15.40 3.53 -27.38
N LYS A 19 16.22 3.60 -28.44
CA LYS A 19 17.62 4.05 -28.36
C LYS A 19 17.74 5.51 -27.93
N ASN A 20 16.91 6.38 -28.50
CA ASN A 20 16.94 7.81 -28.20
C ASN A 20 16.49 8.13 -26.77
N ILE A 21 15.51 7.39 -26.24
CA ILE A 21 14.87 7.69 -24.94
C ILE A 21 15.42 6.77 -23.82
N SER A 22 16.34 5.84 -24.14
CA SER A 22 16.90 4.86 -23.18
C SER A 22 15.81 4.04 -22.46
N ILE A 23 14.71 3.73 -23.15
CA ILE A 23 13.61 2.90 -22.63
C ILE A 23 13.59 1.60 -23.44
N SER A 24 13.43 0.46 -22.76
CA SER A 24 13.34 -0.83 -23.46
C SER A 24 12.12 -0.90 -24.37
N GLU A 25 12.29 -1.51 -25.54
CA GLU A 25 11.22 -1.72 -26.53
C GLU A 25 10.01 -2.44 -25.91
N SER A 26 10.24 -3.40 -25.01
CA SER A 26 9.16 -4.08 -24.28
C SER A 26 8.26 -3.10 -23.53
N LYS A 27 8.85 -2.10 -22.84
CA LYS A 27 8.05 -1.10 -22.09
C LYS A 27 7.22 -0.25 -23.04
N ILE A 28 7.77 0.13 -24.19
CA ILE A 28 7.05 0.92 -25.20
C ILE A 28 5.88 0.11 -25.77
N ARG A 29 6.11 -1.17 -26.10
CA ARG A 29 5.09 -2.10 -26.59
C ARG A 29 3.97 -2.34 -25.57
N ASP A 30 4.31 -2.54 -24.31
CA ASP A 30 3.33 -2.70 -23.23
C ASP A 30 2.47 -1.45 -23.09
N ARG A 31 3.08 -0.28 -23.22
CA ARG A 31 2.40 1.02 -23.08
C ARG A 31 1.51 1.38 -24.26
N LEU A 32 1.88 0.96 -25.48
CA LEU A 32 1.00 1.04 -26.65
C LEU A 32 -0.27 0.18 -26.47
N LYS A 33 -0.15 -1.00 -25.85
CA LYS A 33 -1.28 -1.91 -25.61
C LYS A 33 -2.20 -1.43 -24.48
N LEU A 34 -1.63 -0.88 -23.42
CA LEU A 34 -2.33 -0.57 -22.18
C LEU A 34 -2.88 0.87 -22.15
N GLY A 35 -2.36 1.76 -23.00
CA GLY A 35 -2.75 3.17 -23.08
C GLY A 35 -1.91 4.08 -22.16
N GLU A 36 -1.90 5.38 -22.48
CA GLU A 36 -1.10 6.41 -21.77
C GLU A 36 -1.43 6.50 -20.28
N ASN A 37 -2.71 6.31 -19.92
CA ASN A 37 -3.20 6.38 -18.54
C ASN A 37 -3.17 5.04 -17.79
N TYR A 38 -2.49 4.01 -18.31
CA TYR A 38 -2.37 2.77 -17.57
C TYR A 38 -1.43 2.92 -16.39
N ASP A 39 -1.99 3.02 -15.20
CA ASP A 39 -1.24 2.84 -13.97
C ASP A 39 -1.18 1.33 -13.69
N PRO A 40 -0.02 0.67 -13.91
CA PRO A 40 0.09 -0.76 -13.61
C PRO A 40 -0.32 -0.96 -12.15
N PRO A 41 -1.19 -1.95 -11.85
CA PRO A 41 -1.53 -2.24 -10.48
C PRO A 41 -0.22 -2.60 -9.78
N ILE A 42 0.28 -1.68 -8.94
CA ILE A 42 1.31 -1.94 -7.95
C ILE A 42 0.85 -3.23 -7.28
N SER A 43 1.64 -4.29 -7.42
CA SER A 43 1.26 -5.70 -7.31
C SER A 43 0.74 -6.14 -5.93
N ARG A 44 0.41 -5.19 -5.07
CA ARG A 44 -0.28 -5.36 -3.79
C ARG A 44 -1.49 -4.44 -3.82
N LYS A 45 -2.66 -4.98 -4.14
CA LYS A 45 -3.92 -4.38 -3.70
C LYS A 45 -3.82 -4.27 -2.18
N THR A 46 -3.58 -3.07 -1.67
CA THR A 46 -3.62 -2.82 -0.23
C THR A 46 -5.01 -3.19 0.22
N THR A 47 -5.08 -4.01 1.28
CA THR A 47 -6.35 -4.52 1.82
C THR A 47 -7.28 -3.37 2.24
N PHE A 48 -6.71 -2.20 2.54
CA PHE A 48 -7.41 -0.96 2.74
C PHE A 48 -7.09 0.06 1.64
N ILE A 49 -8.08 0.88 1.30
CA ILE A 49 -7.89 2.14 0.59
C ILE A 49 -7.03 3.04 1.48
N LYS A 50 -6.02 3.74 0.92
CA LYS A 50 -5.06 4.56 1.69
C LYS A 50 -5.71 5.49 2.71
N GLU A 51 -6.85 6.09 2.36
CA GLU A 51 -7.63 6.97 3.24
C GLU A 51 -8.12 6.27 4.51
N LYS A 52 -8.58 5.02 4.37
CA LYS A 52 -9.07 4.21 5.49
C LYS A 52 -7.93 3.71 6.37
N GLU A 53 -6.77 3.43 5.77
CA GLU A 53 -5.56 3.12 6.51
C GLU A 53 -5.11 4.32 7.36
N ASN A 54 -5.18 5.54 6.83
CA ASN A 54 -4.85 6.76 7.56
C ASN A 54 -5.78 7.02 8.75
N GLU A 55 -7.10 6.79 8.59
CA GLU A 55 -8.07 6.90 9.68
C GLU A 55 -7.71 5.94 10.83
N MET A 56 -7.34 4.70 10.48
CA MET A 56 -6.91 3.69 11.45
C MET A 56 -5.59 4.05 12.13
N VAL A 57 -4.61 4.55 11.38
CA VAL A 57 -3.32 5.00 11.92
C VAL A 57 -3.50 6.17 12.88
N SER A 58 -4.36 7.14 12.55
CA SER A 58 -4.69 8.28 13.43
C SER A 58 -5.31 7.79 14.74
N TYR A 59 -6.26 6.85 14.67
CA TYR A 59 -6.87 6.26 15.85
C TYR A 59 -5.84 5.56 16.75
N ILE A 60 -4.95 4.75 16.16
CA ILE A 60 -3.89 4.07 16.90
C ILE A 60 -2.92 5.08 17.52
N SER A 61 -2.50 6.11 16.79
CA SER A 61 -1.63 7.17 17.33
C SER A 61 -2.22 7.84 18.58
N GLN A 62 -3.53 8.10 18.58
CA GLN A 62 -4.20 8.65 19.77
C GLN A 62 -4.19 7.67 20.95
N MET A 63 -4.31 6.37 20.70
CA MET A 63 -4.20 5.34 21.76
C MET A 63 -2.77 5.24 22.31
N VAL A 64 -1.76 5.37 21.44
CA VAL A 64 -0.34 5.38 21.84
C VAL A 64 -0.04 6.55 22.75
N LYS A 65 -0.51 7.75 22.39
CA LYS A 65 -0.37 8.97 23.22
C LYS A 65 -1.00 8.82 24.61
N LYS A 66 -2.04 8.01 24.73
CA LYS A 66 -2.70 7.68 26.01
C LYS A 66 -2.03 6.51 26.75
N PHE A 67 -0.82 6.09 26.33
CA PHE A 67 -0.01 5.01 26.92
C PHE A 67 -0.66 3.62 26.95
N TYR A 68 -1.63 3.34 26.08
CA TYR A 68 -2.20 2.00 25.98
C TYR A 68 -1.19 1.04 25.34
N LYS A 69 -0.91 -0.08 26.03
CA LYS A 69 -0.19 -1.21 25.44
C LYS A 69 -1.14 -1.98 24.53
N ILE A 70 -0.91 -1.94 23.22
CA ILE A 70 -1.71 -2.69 22.24
C ILE A 70 -0.92 -3.93 21.82
N THR A 71 -1.52 -5.11 21.90
CA THR A 71 -0.90 -6.35 21.41
C THR A 71 -1.20 -6.58 19.93
N GLN A 72 -0.40 -7.41 19.26
CA GLN A 72 -0.62 -7.78 17.85
C GLN A 72 -2.01 -8.38 17.61
N GLN A 73 -2.51 -9.18 18.55
CA GLN A 73 -3.84 -9.79 18.46
C GLN A 73 -4.96 -8.75 18.56
N GLN A 74 -4.82 -7.78 19.47
CA GLN A 74 -5.76 -6.66 19.59
C GLN A 74 -5.77 -5.82 18.31
N LEU A 75 -4.61 -5.58 17.70
CA LEU A 75 -4.52 -4.85 16.44
C LEU A 75 -5.19 -5.60 15.28
N GLN A 76 -5.02 -6.93 15.20
CA GLN A 76 -5.69 -7.77 14.21
C GLN A 76 -7.21 -7.80 14.39
N LYS A 77 -7.69 -7.82 15.64
CA LYS A 77 -9.12 -7.76 15.96
C LYS A 77 -9.70 -6.39 15.60
N LEU A 78 -9.01 -5.32 15.97
CA LEU A 78 -9.40 -3.95 15.66
C LEU A 78 -9.49 -3.69 14.15
N ALA A 79 -8.55 -4.24 13.38
CA ALA A 79 -8.59 -4.19 11.92
C ALA A 79 -9.83 -4.90 11.33
N SER A 80 -10.17 -6.07 11.88
CA SER A 80 -11.36 -6.82 11.46
C SER A 80 -12.64 -6.07 11.81
N ASP A 81 -12.74 -5.56 13.04
CA ASP A 81 -13.92 -4.83 13.52
C ASP A 81 -14.10 -3.52 12.74
N PHE A 82 -13.01 -2.81 12.43
CA PHE A 82 -13.03 -1.60 11.60
C PHE A 82 -13.50 -1.90 10.16
N ALA A 83 -13.05 -3.01 9.57
CA ALA A 83 -13.47 -3.42 8.24
C ALA A 83 -14.96 -3.79 8.17
N VAL A 84 -15.47 -4.48 9.19
CA VAL A 84 -16.90 -4.81 9.32
C VAL A 84 -17.72 -3.53 9.48
N ALA A 85 -17.31 -2.62 10.38
CA ALA A 85 -18.00 -1.35 10.60
C ALA A 85 -18.06 -0.46 9.35
N LYS A 86 -17.03 -0.52 8.50
CA LYS A 86 -16.93 0.27 7.26
C LYS A 86 -17.45 -0.48 6.02
N ASN A 87 -18.09 -1.66 6.18
CA ASN A 87 -18.59 -2.50 5.09
C ASN A 87 -17.54 -2.81 4.01
N ILE A 88 -16.26 -2.91 4.39
CA ILE A 88 -15.20 -3.25 3.46
C ILE A 88 -15.27 -4.74 3.18
N LYS A 89 -15.44 -5.13 1.91
CA LYS A 89 -15.61 -6.53 1.49
C LYS A 89 -14.49 -7.37 2.11
N ASN A 90 -14.88 -8.23 3.04
CA ASN A 90 -14.01 -8.75 4.08
C ASN A 90 -12.91 -9.65 3.50
N ILE A 91 -11.68 -9.13 3.39
CA ILE A 91 -10.50 -9.93 3.02
C ILE A 91 -10.00 -10.72 4.27
N PHE A 92 -10.56 -10.43 5.45
CA PHE A 92 -10.27 -11.12 6.69
C PHE A 92 -11.20 -12.33 6.84
N ALA A 93 -10.67 -13.45 7.33
CA ALA A 93 -11.45 -14.68 7.43
C ALA A 93 -12.61 -14.45 8.40
N SER A 94 -13.85 -14.47 7.87
CA SER A 94 -15.07 -14.21 8.65
C SER A 94 -15.20 -15.13 9.87
N GLU A 95 -14.62 -16.34 9.81
CA GLU A 95 -14.62 -17.31 10.90
C GLU A 95 -13.86 -16.86 12.15
N LYS A 96 -12.74 -16.15 11.99
CA LYS A 96 -11.83 -15.85 13.13
C LYS A 96 -11.92 -14.41 13.62
N ARG A 97 -12.65 -13.53 12.92
CA ARG A 97 -12.70 -12.07 13.20
C ARG A 97 -11.30 -11.47 13.46
N MET A 98 -10.32 -11.94 12.71
CA MET A 98 -8.92 -11.52 12.85
C MET A 98 -8.34 -11.22 11.48
N ALA A 99 -7.60 -10.12 11.41
CA ALA A 99 -6.83 -9.81 10.22
C ALA A 99 -5.70 -10.82 10.00
N ARG A 100 -5.40 -11.10 8.73
CA ARG A 100 -4.31 -12.02 8.35
C ARG A 100 -2.96 -11.51 8.86
N LYS A 101 -2.06 -12.42 9.23
CA LYS A 101 -0.68 -12.06 9.64
C LYS A 101 0.06 -11.23 8.56
N CYS A 102 -0.11 -11.56 7.27
CA CYS A 102 0.50 -10.80 6.18
C CYS A 102 0.05 -9.33 6.13
N TRP A 103 -1.22 -9.07 6.46
CA TRP A 103 -1.74 -7.72 6.57
C TRP A 103 -1.09 -7.00 7.75
N LEU A 104 -1.03 -7.65 8.92
CA LEU A 104 -0.40 -7.08 10.12
C LEU A 104 1.04 -6.64 9.84
N TYR A 105 1.87 -7.49 9.22
CA TYR A 105 3.26 -7.12 8.91
C TYR A 105 3.35 -5.93 7.95
N SER A 106 2.48 -5.87 6.95
CA SER A 106 2.44 -4.76 6.00
C SER A 106 2.03 -3.47 6.70
N PHE A 107 0.99 -3.53 7.54
CA PHE A 107 0.48 -2.40 8.31
C PHE A 107 1.51 -1.89 9.33
N LEU A 108 2.21 -2.79 10.03
CA LEU A 108 3.27 -2.41 10.98
C LEU A 108 4.44 -1.69 10.29
N LYS A 109 4.73 -2.02 9.02
CA LYS A 109 5.73 -1.29 8.23
C LYS A 109 5.30 0.14 7.96
N THR A 110 4.02 0.36 7.60
CA THR A 110 3.44 1.71 7.43
C THR A 110 3.44 2.48 8.76
N LEU A 111 2.96 1.84 9.83
CA LEU A 111 2.87 2.41 11.17
C LEU A 111 4.25 2.83 11.71
N LYS A 112 5.30 2.04 11.46
CA LYS A 112 6.68 2.37 11.87
C LYS A 112 7.14 3.70 11.29
N GLY A 113 6.85 3.97 10.01
CA GLY A 113 7.19 5.23 9.36
C GLY A 113 6.55 6.42 10.08
N VAL A 114 5.28 6.29 10.46
CA VAL A 114 4.51 7.33 11.15
C VAL A 114 4.97 7.52 12.60
N LEU A 115 5.14 6.43 13.35
CA LEU A 115 5.60 6.50 14.75
C LEU A 115 7.04 7.02 14.88
N SER A 116 7.89 6.76 13.88
CA SER A 116 9.24 7.33 13.83
C SER A 116 9.20 8.85 13.70
N GLN A 117 8.19 9.42 13.03
CA GLN A 117 8.01 10.87 12.94
C GLN A 117 7.49 11.48 14.26
N LEU A 118 6.76 10.69 15.05
CA LEU A 118 6.21 11.12 16.34
C LEU A 118 7.18 10.92 17.53
N ALA A 119 8.41 10.45 17.28
CA ALA A 119 9.39 10.08 18.32
C ALA A 119 8.89 8.99 19.32
N GLU A 120 7.80 8.28 18.98
CA GLU A 120 7.15 7.25 19.82
C GLU A 120 7.73 5.85 19.54
N THR A 121 9.04 5.73 19.36
CA THR A 121 9.71 4.47 18.97
C THR A 121 9.60 3.38 20.04
N ARG A 122 9.46 3.75 21.33
CA ARG A 122 9.24 2.82 22.45
C ARG A 122 7.99 1.95 22.27
N PHE A 123 6.95 2.48 21.63
CA PHE A 123 5.72 1.72 21.37
C PHE A 123 5.94 0.59 20.36
N TRP A 124 6.79 0.81 19.36
CA TRP A 124 7.10 -0.20 18.33
C TRP A 124 7.68 -1.47 18.95
N TYR A 125 8.59 -1.32 19.91
CA TYR A 125 9.22 -2.44 20.62
C TYR A 125 8.27 -3.21 21.53
N SER A 126 7.17 -2.60 21.97
CA SER A 126 6.11 -3.29 22.73
C SER A 126 5.21 -4.15 21.85
N ILE A 127 5.01 -3.77 20.58
CA ILE A 127 4.17 -4.52 19.65
C ILE A 127 4.93 -5.67 18.98
N ASN A 128 6.22 -5.50 18.74
CA ASN A 128 7.04 -6.50 18.05
C ASN A 128 8.24 -6.89 18.92
N PRO A 129 8.04 -7.75 19.95
CA PRO A 129 9.15 -8.31 20.70
C PRO A 129 10.01 -9.14 19.73
N LYS A 130 11.33 -8.95 19.81
CA LYS A 130 12.31 -9.71 19.03
C LYS A 130 12.17 -11.22 19.27
#